data_AF-A0A6V8LM93-F1
#
_entry.id   AF-A0A6V8LM93-F1
#
_cell.length_a   1.000
_cell.length_b   1.000
_cell.length_c   1.000
_cell.angle_alpha   90.00
_cell.angle_beta   90.00
_cell.angle_gamma   90.00
#
_symmetry.space_group_name_H-M   'P 1'
#
loop_
_entity.id
_entity.type
_entity.pdbx_description
1 polymer ?
#
loop_
_entity_poly.entity_id
_entity_poly.type
_entity_poly.pdbx_seq_one_letter_code
_entity_poly.pdbx_strand_id
1 'polypeptide(L)'
;MDIYLSSPTDEVMDELVARCPGQKFNILLTRARMPVGMHSYFERYSSIVNKKALDCGAFSLNNSNLGLTESQLYAQYKEFARLNDGLFDLVFSYDPDFDAHGLMKNLLYYLKLKKIGLNVVPVIHSMKSGLEARVYQSIGCDSIAIGKQEGKANPLVLFPQVFGLNDVNVKIHLFGITKFELITGCPVNSCDSKSWLDDAKTGIVRYWNSKKSAFNKTDKLYFPNELDGTKDGTVRYDMYDSLDDFKMFIRNVGYKIQDLIGIHGQRNRAVLGMLYYRQIECVVTDLHKSNPLIL
;
A
#
# COMPACT_ATOMS: atom_id res chain seq x y z
N MET A 1 -6.70 -5.64 -9.71
CA MET A 1 -6.46 -4.75 -8.57
C MET A 1 -4.99 -4.39 -8.51
N ASP A 2 -4.64 -3.16 -8.13
CA ASP A 2 -3.25 -2.73 -7.92
C ASP A 2 -2.90 -2.62 -6.43
N ILE A 3 -1.72 -3.11 -6.01
CA ILE A 3 -1.14 -2.95 -4.67
C ILE A 3 0.08 -2.05 -4.76
N TYR A 4 -0.04 -0.82 -4.25
CA TYR A 4 1.05 0.15 -4.22
C TYR A 4 1.94 -0.06 -2.99
N LEU A 5 3.25 -0.18 -3.21
CA LEU A 5 4.24 -0.35 -2.16
C LEU A 5 4.72 1.02 -1.67
N SER A 6 4.47 1.31 -0.39
CA SER A 6 4.64 2.65 0.14
C SER A 6 6.11 2.98 0.42
N SER A 7 6.65 3.92 -0.36
CA SER A 7 7.95 4.59 -0.23
C SER A 7 9.17 3.66 -0.13
N PRO A 8 9.43 2.82 -1.15
CA PRO A 8 10.60 1.95 -1.15
C PRO A 8 11.91 2.74 -1.25
N THR A 9 12.92 2.31 -0.50
CA THR A 9 14.25 2.95 -0.46
C THR A 9 15.11 2.51 -1.65
N ASP A 10 16.13 3.32 -1.99
CA ASP A 10 17.09 2.99 -3.04
C ASP A 10 17.73 1.61 -2.84
N GLU A 11 18.16 1.29 -1.62
CA GLU A 11 18.79 0.00 -1.30
C GLU A 11 17.92 -1.21 -1.64
N VAL A 12 16.59 -1.11 -1.44
CA VAL A 12 15.66 -2.22 -1.74
C VAL A 12 15.38 -2.27 -3.24
N MET A 13 15.24 -1.11 -3.88
CA MET A 13 15.01 -1.01 -5.33
C MET A 13 16.23 -1.53 -6.11
N ASP A 14 17.45 -1.23 -5.68
CA ASP A 14 18.69 -1.74 -6.28
C ASP A 14 18.75 -3.27 -6.22
N GLU A 15 18.42 -3.88 -5.08
CA GLU A 15 18.37 -5.33 -4.94
C GLU A 15 17.29 -5.95 -5.84
N LEU A 16 16.12 -5.30 -5.99
CA LEU A 16 15.07 -5.75 -6.90
C LEU A 16 15.50 -5.68 -8.37
N VAL A 17 16.15 -4.60 -8.79
CA VAL A 17 16.71 -4.49 -10.16
C VAL A 17 17.71 -5.61 -10.42
N ALA A 18 18.62 -5.86 -9.46
CA ALA A 18 19.68 -6.84 -9.62
C ALA A 18 19.16 -8.29 -9.64
N ARG A 19 18.16 -8.61 -8.80
CA ARG A 19 17.75 -9.99 -8.53
C ARG A 19 16.45 -10.41 -9.21
N CYS A 20 15.60 -9.46 -9.55
CA CYS A 20 14.25 -9.72 -10.08
C CYS A 20 14.03 -9.01 -11.41
N PRO A 21 14.91 -9.19 -12.41
CA PRO A 21 14.76 -8.51 -13.70
C PRO A 21 13.41 -8.87 -14.34
N GLY A 22 12.74 -7.84 -14.88
CA GLY A 22 11.42 -7.98 -15.51
C GLY A 22 10.24 -7.96 -14.54
N GLN A 23 10.46 -8.01 -13.21
CA GLN A 23 9.38 -7.77 -12.26
C GLN A 23 9.04 -6.29 -12.19
N LYS A 24 7.74 -6.01 -12.14
CA LYS A 24 7.16 -4.67 -12.20
C LYS A 24 6.35 -4.41 -10.93
N PHE A 25 6.56 -3.26 -10.29
CA PHE A 25 5.97 -2.89 -9.01
C PHE A 25 5.23 -1.57 -9.10
N ASN A 26 4.06 -1.51 -8.45
CA ASN A 26 3.34 -0.26 -8.23
C ASN A 26 3.87 0.39 -6.95
N ILE A 27 4.17 1.69 -6.99
CA ILE A 27 4.81 2.40 -5.87
C ILE A 27 4.00 3.63 -5.45
N LEU A 28 3.90 3.84 -4.14
CA LEU A 28 3.29 5.04 -3.57
C LEU A 28 4.37 5.87 -2.89
N LEU A 29 4.57 7.10 -3.35
CA LEU A 29 5.43 8.06 -2.68
C LEU A 29 4.57 9.03 -1.87
N THR A 30 5.01 9.32 -0.65
CA THR A 30 4.35 10.31 0.21
C THR A 30 5.13 11.61 0.17
N ARG A 31 4.44 12.75 0.03
CA ARG A 31 5.11 14.06 0.00
C ARG A 31 5.93 14.32 1.27
N ALA A 32 5.53 13.74 2.39
CA ALA A 32 6.24 13.86 3.67
C ALA A 32 7.63 13.18 3.69
N ARG A 33 7.89 12.19 2.81
CA ARG A 33 9.12 11.39 2.81
C ARG A 33 9.64 11.11 1.40
N MET A 34 9.36 12.02 0.48
CA MET A 34 9.73 11.87 -0.92
C MET A 34 11.26 11.97 -1.10
N PRO A 35 11.87 11.16 -1.98
CA PRO A 35 13.27 11.31 -2.32
C PRO A 35 13.57 12.71 -2.90
N VAL A 36 14.70 13.30 -2.49
CA VAL A 36 15.13 14.64 -2.95
C VAL A 36 15.29 14.70 -4.48
N GLY A 37 15.68 13.59 -5.12
CA GLY A 37 15.80 13.44 -6.57
C GLY A 37 14.73 12.53 -7.18
N MET A 38 13.44 12.78 -6.92
CA MET A 38 12.34 11.92 -7.35
C MET A 38 12.34 11.58 -8.85
N HIS A 39 12.65 12.53 -9.73
CA HIS A 39 12.73 12.25 -11.18
C HIS A 39 13.85 11.26 -11.50
N SER A 40 15.04 11.48 -10.95
CA SER A 40 16.19 10.57 -11.10
C SER A 40 15.91 9.20 -10.49
N TYR A 41 15.15 9.15 -9.39
CA TYR A 41 14.68 7.90 -8.80
C TYR A 41 13.78 7.13 -9.78
N PHE A 42 12.78 7.77 -10.37
CA PHE A 42 11.92 7.10 -11.36
C PHE A 42 12.63 6.74 -12.66
N GLU A 43 13.60 7.54 -13.10
CA GLU A 43 14.43 7.24 -14.27
C GLU A 43 15.28 5.99 -14.01
N ARG A 44 16.03 5.98 -12.89
CA ARG A 44 16.90 4.87 -12.47
C ARG A 44 16.14 3.55 -12.36
N TYR A 45 14.92 3.58 -11.81
CA TYR A 45 14.12 2.38 -11.58
C TYR A 45 13.00 2.16 -12.61
N SER A 46 13.04 2.86 -13.75
CA SER A 46 12.04 2.76 -14.82
C SER A 46 11.83 1.32 -15.33
N SER A 47 12.87 0.47 -15.24
CA SER A 47 12.82 -0.93 -15.60
C SER A 47 11.95 -1.78 -14.67
N ILE A 48 11.72 -1.37 -13.42
CA ILE A 48 10.93 -2.13 -12.42
C ILE A 48 9.71 -1.38 -11.88
N VAL A 49 9.62 -0.06 -12.06
CA VAL A 49 8.43 0.72 -11.69
C VAL A 49 7.35 0.57 -12.78
N ASN A 50 6.11 0.33 -12.34
CA ASN A 50 4.94 0.17 -13.20
C ASN A 50 4.01 1.37 -13.10
N LYS A 51 3.24 1.46 -12.00
CA LYS A 51 2.37 2.60 -11.68
C LYS A 51 2.89 3.37 -10.48
N LYS A 52 2.51 4.64 -10.40
CA LYS A 52 2.95 5.61 -9.39
C LYS A 52 1.73 6.26 -8.74
N ALA A 53 1.69 6.23 -7.41
CA ALA A 53 0.72 6.95 -6.62
C ALA A 53 1.41 8.02 -5.76
N LEU A 54 0.71 9.14 -5.54
CA LEU A 54 1.16 10.25 -4.70
C LEU A 54 0.22 10.41 -3.51
N ASP A 55 0.76 10.14 -2.32
CA ASP A 55 0.13 10.46 -1.03
C ASP A 55 0.55 11.87 -0.57
N CYS A 56 -0.40 12.58 0.04
CA CYS A 56 -0.25 13.95 0.49
C CYS A 56 0.60 14.07 1.77
N GLY A 57 0.72 12.97 2.54
CA GLY A 57 1.54 12.91 3.74
C GLY A 57 0.85 13.38 5.03
N ALA A 58 -0.46 13.63 5.00
CA ALA A 58 -1.27 13.99 6.18
C ALA A 58 -1.10 13.00 7.34
N PHE A 59 -1.00 11.69 7.05
CA PHE A 59 -0.75 10.70 8.08
C PHE A 59 0.57 10.94 8.81
N SER A 60 1.63 11.27 8.09
CA SER A 60 2.94 11.55 8.71
C SER A 60 2.90 12.85 9.51
N LEU A 61 2.16 13.87 9.07
CA LEU A 61 1.97 15.11 9.84
C LEU A 61 1.32 14.83 11.21
N ASN A 62 0.29 13.98 11.22
CA ASN A 62 -0.49 13.68 12.42
C ASN A 62 0.16 12.64 13.36
N ASN A 63 1.12 11.84 12.87
CA ASN A 63 1.68 10.70 13.62
C ASN A 63 3.21 10.70 13.67
N SER A 64 3.89 11.76 13.22
CA SER A 64 5.34 11.89 13.25
C SER A 64 5.73 13.37 13.37
N ASN A 65 6.91 13.64 13.96
CA ASN A 65 7.43 15.00 13.99
C ASN A 65 8.06 15.35 12.63
N LEU A 66 7.28 15.92 11.72
CA LEU A 66 7.76 16.37 10.42
C LEU A 66 8.44 17.75 10.47
N GLY A 67 8.31 18.49 11.57
CA GLY A 67 8.78 19.89 11.64
C GLY A 67 8.06 20.83 10.66
N LEU A 68 6.90 20.45 10.15
CA LEU A 68 6.08 21.23 9.22
C LEU A 68 4.70 21.49 9.82
N THR A 69 4.14 22.66 9.54
CA THR A 69 2.72 22.93 9.80
C THR A 69 1.83 22.33 8.73
N GLU A 70 0.53 22.20 9.02
CA GLU A 70 -0.48 21.78 8.04
C GLU A 70 -0.47 22.67 6.79
N SER A 71 -0.38 24.00 6.97
CA SER A 71 -0.37 24.94 5.85
C SER A 71 0.89 24.83 5.00
N GLN A 72 2.04 24.60 5.62
CA GLN A 72 3.31 24.38 4.91
C GLN A 72 3.28 23.10 4.09
N LEU A 73 2.80 21.99 4.68
CA LEU A 73 2.69 20.72 3.97
C LEU A 73 1.69 20.83 2.81
N TYR A 74 0.51 21.44 3.03
CA TYR A 74 -0.46 21.68 1.96
C TYR A 74 0.13 22.52 0.81
N ALA A 75 0.80 23.63 1.12
CA ALA A 75 1.40 24.49 0.11
C ALA A 75 2.46 23.74 -0.72
N GLN A 76 3.34 22.99 -0.04
CA GLN A 76 4.34 22.15 -0.69
C GLN A 76 3.73 21.04 -1.54
N TYR A 77 2.67 20.40 -1.05
CA TYR A 77 1.95 19.34 -1.74
C TYR A 77 1.28 19.86 -3.01
N LYS A 78 0.52 20.96 -2.88
CA LYS A 78 -0.21 21.59 -3.97
C LYS A 78 0.72 22.02 -5.11
N GLU A 79 1.81 22.73 -4.81
CA GLU A 79 2.76 23.14 -5.85
C GLU A 79 3.48 21.95 -6.47
N PHE A 80 3.85 20.95 -5.66
CA PHE A 80 4.48 19.74 -6.17
C PHE A 80 3.56 18.97 -7.13
N ALA A 81 2.32 18.72 -6.74
CA ALA A 81 1.34 18.01 -7.57
C ALA A 81 1.08 18.77 -8.89
N ARG A 82 1.00 20.10 -8.83
CA ARG A 82 0.83 20.96 -10.02
C ARG A 82 2.03 20.90 -10.97
N LEU A 83 3.25 20.92 -10.45
CA LEU A 83 4.46 20.84 -11.28
C LEU A 83 4.70 19.45 -11.86
N ASN A 84 4.08 18.42 -11.29
CA ASN A 84 4.22 17.02 -11.69
C ASN A 84 2.90 16.42 -12.16
N ASP A 85 2.01 17.25 -12.70
CA ASP A 85 0.74 16.80 -13.23
C ASP A 85 0.98 15.78 -14.36
N GLY A 86 0.20 14.70 -14.36
CA GLY A 86 0.39 13.56 -15.27
C GLY A 86 1.56 12.62 -14.97
N LEU A 87 2.41 12.89 -13.96
CA LEU A 87 3.50 11.98 -13.58
C LEU A 87 3.01 10.75 -12.79
N PHE A 88 1.90 10.90 -12.06
CA PHE A 88 1.33 9.90 -11.18
C PHE A 88 -0.01 9.41 -11.72
N ASP A 89 -0.25 8.10 -11.64
CA ASP A 89 -1.52 7.46 -12.01
C ASP A 89 -2.62 7.76 -10.98
N LEU A 90 -2.24 7.95 -9.72
CA LEU A 90 -3.12 8.33 -8.62
C LEU A 90 -2.50 9.47 -7.81
N VAL A 91 -3.30 10.50 -7.52
CA VAL A 91 -2.91 11.62 -6.67
C VAL A 91 -3.99 11.82 -5.62
N PHE A 92 -3.70 11.59 -4.34
CA PHE A 92 -4.71 11.66 -3.28
C PHE A 92 -4.90 13.08 -2.76
N SER A 93 -6.13 13.51 -2.50
CA SER A 93 -6.42 14.84 -1.98
C SER A 93 -5.75 15.06 -0.62
N TYR A 94 -5.45 16.31 -0.28
CA TYR A 94 -4.97 16.66 1.04
C TYR A 94 -6.09 16.48 2.08
N ASP A 95 -5.90 15.56 3.03
CA ASP A 95 -6.89 15.07 4.00
C ASP A 95 -6.37 15.16 5.45
N PRO A 96 -6.02 16.35 5.98
CA PRO A 96 -5.36 16.47 7.27
C PRO A 96 -6.24 16.10 8.47
N ASP A 97 -7.56 16.06 8.30
CA ASP A 97 -8.53 15.85 9.37
C ASP A 97 -9.16 14.46 9.29
N PHE A 98 -8.84 13.60 10.26
CA PHE A 98 -9.30 12.21 10.31
C PHE A 98 -10.52 12.02 11.22
N ASP A 99 -11.05 13.09 11.80
CA ASP A 99 -12.16 13.03 12.74
C ASP A 99 -13.51 12.89 12.01
N ALA A 100 -14.54 12.44 12.72
CA ALA A 100 -15.89 12.25 12.17
C ALA A 100 -16.53 13.54 11.63
N HIS A 101 -15.98 14.71 11.98
CA HIS A 101 -16.42 16.03 11.52
C HIS A 101 -15.46 16.67 10.51
N GLY A 102 -14.39 15.96 10.11
CA GLY A 102 -13.34 16.46 9.21
C GLY A 102 -13.76 16.67 7.76
N LEU A 103 -14.94 16.15 7.36
CA LEU A 103 -15.47 16.22 5.99
C LEU A 103 -15.37 17.63 5.39
N MET A 104 -15.85 18.66 6.09
CA MET A 104 -15.87 20.02 5.54
C MET A 104 -14.47 20.55 5.27
N LYS A 105 -13.51 20.27 6.17
CA LYS A 105 -12.13 20.71 6.03
C LYS A 105 -11.45 19.99 4.86
N ASN A 106 -11.60 18.68 4.75
CA ASN A 106 -11.03 17.87 3.66
C ASN A 106 -11.66 18.22 2.30
N LEU A 107 -12.99 18.43 2.27
CA LEU A 107 -13.71 18.87 1.06
C LEU A 107 -13.23 20.23 0.56
N LEU A 108 -12.97 21.18 1.47
CA LEU A 108 -12.42 22.49 1.09
C LEU A 108 -11.04 22.36 0.43
N TYR A 109 -10.18 21.47 0.93
CA TYR A 109 -8.89 21.19 0.30
C TYR A 109 -9.05 20.51 -1.06
N TYR A 110 -9.93 19.51 -1.16
CA TYR A 110 -10.28 18.87 -2.42
C TYR A 110 -10.73 19.90 -3.47
N LEU A 111 -11.70 20.75 -3.14
CA LEU A 111 -12.23 21.77 -4.06
C LEU A 111 -11.16 22.79 -4.47
N LYS A 112 -10.25 23.18 -3.57
CA LYS A 112 -9.12 24.06 -3.90
C LYS A 112 -8.16 23.41 -4.90
N LEU A 113 -7.88 22.11 -4.76
CA LEU A 113 -7.04 21.36 -5.69
C LEU A 113 -7.73 21.17 -7.05
N LYS A 114 -9.04 20.84 -7.07
CA LYS A 114 -9.82 20.76 -8.32
C LYS A 114 -9.89 22.11 -9.04
N LYS A 115 -10.04 23.22 -8.31
CA LYS A 115 -10.10 24.58 -8.90
C LYS A 115 -8.83 24.96 -9.67
N ILE A 116 -7.67 24.40 -9.30
CA ILE A 116 -6.41 24.61 -10.02
C ILE A 116 -6.14 23.53 -11.10
N GLY A 117 -7.14 22.71 -11.43
CA GLY A 117 -7.07 21.73 -12.51
C GLY A 117 -6.52 20.35 -12.13
N LEU A 118 -6.12 20.13 -10.87
CA LEU A 118 -5.57 18.83 -10.47
C LEU A 118 -6.63 17.75 -10.45
N ASN A 119 -6.31 16.57 -10.97
CA ASN A 119 -7.15 15.40 -10.84
C ASN A 119 -6.77 14.60 -9.59
N VAL A 120 -7.36 14.99 -8.44
CA VAL A 120 -7.09 14.34 -7.16
C VAL A 120 -8.22 13.40 -6.74
N VAL A 121 -7.87 12.31 -6.07
CA VAL A 121 -8.80 11.33 -5.49
C VAL A 121 -9.14 11.77 -4.06
N PRO A 122 -10.40 12.11 -3.73
CA PRO A 122 -10.79 12.45 -2.37
C PRO A 122 -10.63 11.27 -1.41
N VAL A 123 -10.37 11.55 -0.14
CA VAL A 123 -10.24 10.54 0.91
C VAL A 123 -11.42 10.68 1.88
N ILE A 124 -12.06 9.55 2.20
CA ILE A 124 -13.13 9.49 3.20
C ILE A 124 -12.64 8.90 4.52
N HIS A 125 -13.10 9.46 5.64
CA HIS A 125 -12.74 9.03 7.00
C HIS A 125 -13.95 8.56 7.82
N SER A 126 -15.13 8.47 7.21
CA SER A 126 -16.32 7.93 7.83
C SER A 126 -17.16 7.09 6.86
N MET A 127 -17.24 5.79 7.13
CA MET A 127 -18.14 4.86 6.43
C MET A 127 -19.47 4.66 7.15
N LYS A 128 -19.56 4.96 8.46
CA LYS A 128 -20.75 4.63 9.28
C LYS A 128 -22.04 5.29 8.77
N SER A 129 -21.99 6.54 8.30
CA SER A 129 -23.17 7.27 7.82
C SER A 129 -23.32 7.28 6.29
N GLY A 130 -22.26 6.88 5.57
CA GLY A 130 -22.12 7.06 4.12
C GLY A 130 -22.17 8.51 3.64
N LEU A 131 -22.16 9.50 4.55
CA LEU A 131 -22.35 10.91 4.18
C LEU A 131 -21.20 11.43 3.30
N GLU A 132 -19.95 11.16 3.68
CA GLU A 132 -18.79 11.62 2.90
C GLU A 132 -18.80 11.04 1.49
N ALA A 133 -19.08 9.74 1.37
CA ALA A 133 -19.22 9.07 0.09
C ALA A 133 -20.31 9.73 -0.78
N ARG A 134 -21.50 9.99 -0.22
CA ARG A 134 -22.59 10.66 -0.95
C ARG A 134 -22.22 12.09 -1.39
N VAL A 135 -21.48 12.83 -0.57
CA VAL A 135 -21.02 14.19 -0.93
C VAL A 135 -20.03 14.15 -2.08
N TYR A 136 -19.07 13.23 -2.08
CA TYR A 136 -18.13 13.09 -3.20
C TYR A 136 -18.81 12.54 -4.47
N GLN A 137 -19.80 11.65 -4.32
CA GLN A 137 -20.63 11.20 -5.45
C GLN A 137 -21.45 12.34 -6.07
N SER A 138 -22.08 13.20 -5.25
CA SER A 138 -22.94 14.27 -5.75
C SER A 138 -22.19 15.35 -6.53
N ILE A 139 -20.88 15.49 -6.30
CA ILE A 139 -20.00 16.39 -7.06
C ILE A 139 -19.27 15.69 -8.20
N GLY A 140 -19.64 14.43 -8.52
CA GLY A 140 -19.20 13.72 -9.71
C GLY A 140 -17.79 13.11 -9.63
N CYS A 141 -17.33 12.71 -8.43
CA CYS A 141 -16.05 12.00 -8.31
C CYS A 141 -16.15 10.59 -8.91
N ASP A 142 -15.20 10.25 -9.79
CA ASP A 142 -15.06 8.94 -10.43
C ASP A 142 -14.26 7.93 -9.58
N SER A 143 -13.65 8.43 -8.50
CA SER A 143 -12.76 7.69 -7.63
C SER A 143 -12.81 8.22 -6.21
N ILE A 144 -12.69 7.33 -5.23
CA ILE A 144 -12.68 7.64 -3.79
C ILE A 144 -11.65 6.74 -3.09
N ALA A 145 -10.86 7.31 -2.18
CA ALA A 145 -9.99 6.57 -1.29
C ALA A 145 -10.62 6.41 0.10
N ILE A 146 -10.44 5.28 0.75
CA ILE A 146 -10.90 5.01 2.12
C ILE A 146 -9.71 5.12 3.06
N GLY A 147 -9.71 6.18 3.88
CA GLY A 147 -8.63 6.57 4.78
C GLY A 147 -8.67 5.93 6.17
N LYS A 148 -7.88 6.51 7.08
CA LYS A 148 -7.84 6.11 8.50
C LYS A 148 -9.20 6.40 9.16
N GLN A 149 -9.77 5.38 9.80
CA GLN A 149 -10.96 5.49 10.64
C GLN A 149 -11.10 4.26 11.54
N GLU A 150 -11.94 4.37 12.57
CA GLU A 150 -12.31 3.23 13.42
C GLU A 150 -13.03 2.15 12.60
N GLY A 151 -12.67 0.88 12.80
CA GLY A 151 -13.33 -0.24 12.13
C GLY A 151 -13.07 -0.33 10.63
N LYS A 152 -12.08 0.39 10.08
CA LYS A 152 -11.79 0.39 8.62
C LYS A 152 -11.56 -1.01 8.01
N ALA A 153 -11.11 -1.96 8.81
CA ALA A 153 -10.85 -3.34 8.40
C ALA A 153 -11.95 -4.33 8.83
N ASN A 154 -13.07 -3.83 9.38
CA ASN A 154 -14.23 -4.64 9.71
C ASN A 154 -15.05 -4.89 8.42
N PRO A 155 -15.21 -6.14 7.95
CA PRO A 155 -15.98 -6.44 6.74
C PRO A 155 -17.42 -5.89 6.78
N LEU A 156 -18.06 -5.89 7.95
CA LEU A 156 -19.44 -5.41 8.10
C LEU A 156 -19.59 -3.90 7.87
N VAL A 157 -18.50 -3.15 7.96
CA VAL A 157 -18.46 -1.70 7.69
C VAL A 157 -17.90 -1.44 6.29
N LEU A 158 -16.80 -2.12 5.95
CA LEU A 158 -16.08 -1.90 4.71
C LEU A 158 -16.87 -2.35 3.48
N PHE A 159 -17.43 -3.57 3.49
CA PHE A 159 -18.01 -4.17 2.28
C PHE A 159 -19.24 -3.40 1.80
N PRO A 160 -20.24 -3.06 2.64
CA PRO A 160 -21.41 -2.30 2.18
C PRO A 160 -21.02 -0.98 1.49
N GLN A 161 -20.01 -0.30 2.03
CA GLN A 161 -19.53 0.95 1.44
C GLN A 161 -18.81 0.73 0.10
N VAL A 162 -17.95 -0.29 -0.01
CA VAL A 162 -17.21 -0.59 -1.24
C VAL A 162 -18.17 -1.05 -2.35
N PHE A 163 -19.09 -1.98 -2.05
CA PHE A 163 -20.07 -2.45 -3.03
C PHE A 163 -21.00 -1.32 -3.49
N GLY A 164 -21.53 -0.50 -2.57
CA GLY A 164 -22.40 0.61 -2.95
C GLY A 164 -21.71 1.70 -3.79
N LEU A 165 -20.39 1.88 -3.63
CA LEU A 165 -19.60 2.76 -4.51
C LEU A 165 -19.34 2.10 -5.87
N ASN A 166 -19.02 0.80 -5.88
CA ASN A 166 -18.77 0.05 -7.10
C ASN A 166 -20.01 -0.05 -8.00
N ASP A 167 -21.21 -0.22 -7.42
CA ASP A 167 -22.49 -0.29 -8.14
C ASP A 167 -22.78 0.97 -8.98
N VAL A 168 -22.15 2.10 -8.63
CA VAL A 168 -22.23 3.37 -9.38
C VAL A 168 -20.92 3.71 -10.10
N ASN A 169 -20.08 2.70 -10.34
CA ASN A 169 -18.81 2.77 -11.08
C ASN A 169 -17.75 3.71 -10.48
N VAL A 170 -17.78 3.95 -9.16
CA VAL A 170 -16.72 4.70 -8.48
C VAL A 170 -15.54 3.78 -8.20
N LYS A 171 -14.34 4.18 -8.64
CA LYS A 171 -13.10 3.45 -8.37
C LYS A 171 -12.65 3.64 -6.93
N ILE A 172 -12.23 2.57 -6.27
CA ILE A 172 -11.94 2.58 -4.83
C ILE A 172 -10.46 2.26 -4.57
N HIS A 173 -9.83 3.10 -3.76
CA HIS A 173 -8.51 2.85 -3.18
C HIS A 173 -8.61 2.62 -1.66
N LEU A 174 -7.97 1.58 -1.12
CA LEU A 174 -7.93 1.35 0.32
C LEU A 174 -6.58 1.73 0.94
N PHE A 175 -6.59 2.71 1.85
CA PHE A 175 -5.35 3.09 2.55
C PHE A 175 -4.97 2.11 3.66
N GLY A 176 -3.83 1.45 3.48
CA GLY A 176 -3.22 0.54 4.46
C GLY A 176 -4.08 -0.69 4.79
N ILE A 177 -4.91 -1.15 3.86
CA ILE A 177 -5.72 -2.38 4.00
C ILE A 177 -5.26 -3.37 2.93
N THR A 178 -4.40 -4.30 3.31
CA THR A 178 -3.85 -5.35 2.43
C THR A 178 -4.06 -6.75 2.97
N LYS A 179 -4.99 -6.91 3.93
CA LYS A 179 -5.38 -8.22 4.44
C LYS A 179 -6.04 -9.01 3.33
N PHE A 180 -5.49 -10.18 3.02
CA PHE A 180 -5.87 -11.02 1.88
C PHE A 180 -7.39 -11.22 1.80
N GLU A 181 -8.02 -11.65 2.90
CA GLU A 181 -9.46 -11.93 2.92
C GLU A 181 -10.33 -10.70 2.62
N LEU A 182 -9.87 -9.51 3.00
CA LEU A 182 -10.59 -8.27 2.72
C LEU A 182 -10.47 -7.90 1.25
N ILE A 183 -9.24 -7.87 0.73
CA ILE A 183 -8.99 -7.42 -0.64
C ILE A 183 -9.47 -8.43 -1.69
N THR A 184 -9.56 -9.73 -1.37
CA THR A 184 -10.23 -10.71 -2.24
C THR A 184 -11.75 -10.64 -2.17
N GLY A 185 -12.30 -10.17 -1.05
CA GLY A 185 -13.74 -10.22 -0.76
C GLY A 185 -14.54 -8.99 -1.18
N CYS A 186 -13.89 -7.95 -1.72
CA CYS A 186 -14.58 -6.72 -2.13
C CYS A 186 -14.01 -6.15 -3.44
N PRO A 187 -14.84 -5.45 -4.24
CA PRO A 187 -14.45 -4.90 -5.54
C PRO A 187 -13.64 -3.61 -5.41
N VAL A 188 -12.41 -3.73 -4.91
CA VAL A 188 -11.49 -2.60 -4.79
C VAL A 188 -10.53 -2.56 -5.97
N ASN A 189 -10.31 -1.36 -6.51
CA ASN A 189 -9.42 -1.19 -7.66
C ASN A 189 -7.96 -1.15 -7.23
N SER A 190 -7.68 -0.60 -6.05
CA SER A 190 -6.32 -0.56 -5.51
C SER A 190 -6.24 -0.47 -3.99
N CYS A 191 -5.06 -0.73 -3.44
CA CYS A 191 -4.71 -0.43 -2.06
C CYS A 191 -3.21 -0.11 -1.94
N ASP A 192 -2.76 0.32 -0.77
CA ASP A 192 -1.34 0.49 -0.48
C ASP A 192 -0.87 -0.29 0.75
N SER A 193 0.42 -0.63 0.78
CA SER A 193 1.06 -1.37 1.87
C SER A 193 2.41 -0.80 2.25
N LYS A 194 2.57 -0.55 3.55
CA LYS A 194 3.88 -0.39 4.22
C LYS A 194 4.29 -1.64 5.01
N SER A 195 3.42 -2.63 5.15
CA SER A 195 3.68 -3.80 5.99
C SER A 195 4.90 -4.60 5.54
N TRP A 196 5.28 -4.58 4.26
CA TRP A 196 6.51 -5.21 3.77
C TRP A 196 7.77 -4.67 4.46
N LEU A 197 7.80 -3.36 4.77
CA LEU A 197 8.91 -2.71 5.44
C LEU A 197 8.87 -2.92 6.96
N ASP A 198 7.68 -2.79 7.55
CA ASP A 198 7.50 -2.95 9.00
C ASP A 198 7.71 -4.41 9.44
N ASP A 199 7.27 -5.38 8.63
CA ASP A 199 7.55 -6.80 8.83
C ASP A 199 9.05 -7.07 8.74
N ALA A 200 9.73 -6.56 7.70
CA ALA A 200 11.16 -6.75 7.51
C ALA A 200 12.00 -6.20 8.67
N LYS A 201 11.66 -5.02 9.19
CA LYS A 201 12.28 -4.41 10.38
C LYS A 201 12.13 -5.26 11.63
N THR A 202 11.02 -5.97 11.73
CA THR A 202 10.68 -6.76 12.92
C THR A 202 10.88 -8.26 12.73
N GLY A 203 11.73 -8.64 11.77
CA GLY A 203 12.16 -10.03 11.56
C GLY A 203 11.15 -10.91 10.81
N ILE A 204 10.07 -10.36 10.28
CA ILE A 204 9.02 -11.14 9.62
C ILE A 204 9.28 -11.21 8.10
N VAL A 205 9.09 -12.41 7.54
CA VAL A 205 8.98 -12.65 6.10
C VAL A 205 7.62 -13.26 5.81
N ARG A 206 6.90 -12.71 4.82
CA ARG A 206 5.69 -13.33 4.29
C ARG A 206 6.03 -14.21 3.11
N TYR A 207 5.42 -15.38 3.06
CA TYR A 207 5.62 -16.36 2.01
C TYR A 207 4.26 -16.91 1.55
N TRP A 208 3.98 -16.85 0.25
CA TRP A 208 2.80 -17.50 -0.32
C TRP A 208 3.11 -18.95 -0.65
N ASN A 209 2.75 -19.86 0.25
CA ASN A 209 3.02 -21.28 0.12
C ASN A 209 2.00 -21.95 -0.82
N SER A 210 2.33 -22.06 -2.11
CA SER A 210 1.42 -22.60 -3.13
C SER A 210 0.90 -24.01 -2.83
N LYS A 211 1.64 -24.81 -2.04
CA LYS A 211 1.26 -26.16 -1.63
C LYS A 211 0.22 -26.21 -0.50
N LYS A 212 0.01 -25.10 0.21
CA LYS A 212 -1.02 -25.00 1.24
C LYS A 212 -2.41 -25.12 0.60
N SER A 213 -3.28 -25.93 1.19
CA SER A 213 -4.66 -26.16 0.69
C SER A 213 -5.63 -25.04 1.06
N ALA A 214 -5.29 -24.25 2.09
CA ALA A 214 -6.12 -23.14 2.54
C ALA A 214 -6.31 -22.07 1.44
N PHE A 215 -7.43 -21.34 1.50
CA PHE A 215 -7.71 -20.23 0.57
C PHE A 215 -6.65 -19.12 0.68
N ASN A 216 -6.36 -18.69 1.91
CA ASN A 216 -5.20 -17.85 2.18
C ASN A 216 -3.97 -18.75 2.41
N LYS A 217 -3.04 -18.71 1.45
CA LYS A 217 -1.82 -19.51 1.48
C LYS A 217 -0.61 -18.78 2.08
N THR A 218 -0.84 -17.64 2.72
CA THR A 218 0.21 -16.85 3.35
C THR A 218 0.69 -17.51 4.63
N ASP A 219 1.98 -17.76 4.71
CA ASP A 219 2.70 -18.07 5.93
C ASP A 219 3.55 -16.86 6.36
N LYS A 220 3.70 -16.68 7.67
CA LYS A 220 4.54 -15.64 8.27
C LYS A 220 5.68 -16.31 9.02
N LEU A 221 6.88 -16.19 8.47
CA LEU A 221 8.10 -16.73 9.05
C LEU A 221 8.78 -15.66 9.88
N TYR A 222 9.24 -16.01 11.07
CA TYR A 222 9.99 -15.12 11.95
C TYR A 222 11.47 -15.51 12.01
N PHE A 223 12.30 -14.51 11.74
CA PHE A 223 13.75 -14.51 11.81
C PHE A 223 14.14 -13.66 13.02
N PRO A 224 14.32 -14.28 14.19
CA PRO A 224 14.50 -13.52 15.43
C PRO A 224 15.88 -12.85 15.46
N ASN A 225 15.94 -11.70 16.15
CA ASN A 225 17.21 -11.04 16.45
C ASN A 225 17.94 -11.68 17.66
N GLU A 226 17.22 -12.45 18.47
CA GLU A 226 17.70 -13.17 19.64
C GLU A 226 17.45 -14.68 19.47
N LEU A 227 18.32 -15.53 20.01
CA LEU A 227 18.31 -16.98 19.76
C LEU A 227 16.94 -17.65 20.00
N ASP A 228 16.27 -17.29 21.09
CA ASP A 228 14.99 -17.88 21.50
C ASP A 228 13.78 -16.97 21.25
N GLY A 229 13.95 -15.95 20.41
CA GLY A 229 12.88 -15.01 20.10
C GLY A 229 11.69 -15.70 19.45
N THR A 230 10.49 -15.44 19.97
CA THR A 230 9.21 -15.79 19.34
C THR A 230 8.41 -14.53 19.03
N LYS A 231 7.41 -14.67 18.14
CA LYS A 231 6.52 -13.58 17.80
C LYS A 231 5.12 -14.10 17.46
N ASP A 232 4.12 -13.51 18.08
CA ASP A 232 2.73 -13.96 17.94
C ASP A 232 2.26 -13.98 16.48
N GLY A 233 1.56 -15.05 16.11
CA GLY A 233 1.01 -15.24 14.77
C GLY A 233 2.08 -15.51 13.69
N THR A 234 3.28 -15.94 14.07
CA THR A 234 4.36 -16.34 13.17
C THR A 234 4.93 -17.70 13.55
N VAL A 235 5.63 -18.34 12.61
CA VAL A 235 6.40 -19.57 12.85
C VAL A 235 7.89 -19.23 12.73
N ARG A 236 8.72 -19.66 13.69
CA ARG A 236 10.17 -19.46 13.60
C ARG A 236 10.71 -20.21 12.38
N TYR A 237 11.59 -19.57 11.61
CA TYR A 237 11.98 -20.08 10.28
C TYR A 237 12.59 -21.49 10.31
N ASP A 238 13.30 -21.84 11.38
CA ASP A 238 13.96 -23.14 11.58
C ASP A 238 13.02 -24.25 12.06
N MET A 239 11.81 -23.89 12.50
CA MET A 239 10.73 -24.80 12.90
C MET A 239 9.63 -24.87 11.83
N TYR A 240 9.85 -24.31 10.65
CA TYR A 240 8.84 -24.22 9.61
C TYR A 240 8.76 -25.53 8.80
N ASP A 241 7.59 -26.18 8.81
CA ASP A 241 7.39 -27.49 8.17
C ASP A 241 7.73 -27.52 6.68
N SER A 242 7.51 -26.41 5.97
CA SER A 242 7.81 -26.27 4.52
C SER A 242 9.12 -25.50 4.26
N LEU A 243 10.11 -25.61 5.17
CA LEU A 243 11.37 -24.87 5.07
C LEU A 243 12.13 -25.11 3.77
N ASP A 244 12.12 -26.33 3.22
CA ASP A 244 12.85 -26.60 1.98
C ASP A 244 12.19 -25.93 0.76
N ASP A 245 10.86 -25.84 0.73
CA ASP A 245 10.15 -25.07 -0.29
C ASP A 245 10.43 -23.58 -0.17
N PHE A 246 10.45 -23.06 1.06
CA PHE A 246 10.84 -21.68 1.30
C PHE A 246 12.29 -21.40 0.88
N LYS A 247 13.23 -22.32 1.17
CA LYS A 247 14.62 -22.22 0.70
C LYS A 247 14.71 -22.20 -0.83
N MET A 248 13.90 -23.00 -1.52
CA MET A 248 13.83 -22.98 -2.99
C MET A 248 13.32 -21.62 -3.49
N PHE A 249 12.26 -21.10 -2.88
CA PHE A 249 11.71 -19.78 -3.21
C PHE A 249 12.77 -18.68 -3.09
N ILE A 250 13.47 -18.57 -1.94
CA ILE A 250 14.47 -17.51 -1.76
C ILE A 250 15.72 -17.71 -2.63
N ARG A 251 16.05 -18.97 -2.97
CA ARG A 251 17.16 -19.28 -3.89
C ARG A 251 16.88 -18.74 -5.30
N ASN A 252 15.63 -18.74 -5.75
CA ASN A 252 15.25 -18.15 -7.04
C ASN A 252 15.48 -16.62 -7.10
N VAL A 253 15.59 -15.97 -5.93
CA VAL A 253 15.94 -14.55 -5.77
C VAL A 253 17.45 -14.38 -5.46
N GLY A 254 18.20 -15.49 -5.44
CA GLY A 254 19.63 -15.52 -5.16
C GLY A 254 19.98 -15.34 -3.67
N TYR A 255 19.06 -15.66 -2.76
CA TYR A 255 19.30 -15.62 -1.32
C TYR A 255 19.41 -17.03 -0.71
N LYS A 256 20.04 -17.08 0.46
CA LYS A 256 20.07 -18.18 1.42
C LYS A 256 19.44 -17.72 2.73
N ILE A 257 19.14 -18.67 3.61
CA ILE A 257 18.58 -18.37 4.95
C ILE A 257 19.46 -17.38 5.72
N GLN A 258 20.79 -17.53 5.62
CA GLN A 258 21.75 -16.67 6.28
C GLN A 258 21.66 -15.21 5.81
N ASP A 259 21.26 -14.96 4.56
CA ASP A 259 21.10 -13.60 4.02
C ASP A 259 19.89 -12.89 4.64
N LEU A 260 18.94 -13.64 5.19
CA LEU A 260 17.78 -13.11 5.92
C LEU A 260 18.10 -12.86 7.39
N ILE A 261 19.32 -13.17 7.84
CA ILE A 261 19.82 -13.02 9.20
C ILE A 261 21.04 -12.07 9.15
N GLY A 262 21.30 -11.32 10.21
CA GLY A 262 22.47 -10.43 10.29
C GLY A 262 22.30 -9.07 9.61
N ILE A 263 23.42 -8.43 9.27
CA ILE A 263 23.51 -6.99 8.99
C ILE A 263 22.64 -6.53 7.81
N HIS A 264 22.44 -7.38 6.80
CA HIS A 264 21.60 -7.09 5.63
C HIS A 264 20.22 -7.73 5.70
N GLY A 265 19.93 -8.47 6.78
CA GLY A 265 18.71 -9.25 6.93
C GLY A 265 17.45 -8.40 6.78
N GLN A 266 17.41 -7.19 7.37
CA GLN A 266 16.28 -6.29 7.21
C GLN A 266 16.03 -5.94 5.73
N ARG A 267 17.06 -5.52 5.00
CA ARG A 267 16.94 -5.14 3.58
C ARG A 267 16.47 -6.33 2.74
N ASN A 268 17.09 -7.50 2.92
CA ASN A 268 16.78 -8.69 2.13
C ASN A 268 15.36 -9.23 2.44
N ARG A 269 14.92 -9.16 3.69
CA ARG A 269 13.51 -9.45 4.05
C ARG A 269 12.54 -8.45 3.43
N ALA A 270 12.92 -7.18 3.30
CA ALA A 270 12.10 -6.16 2.67
C ALA A 270 11.92 -6.43 1.15
N VAL A 271 12.97 -6.86 0.47
CA VAL A 271 12.92 -7.36 -0.93
C VAL A 271 11.91 -8.50 -1.05
N LEU A 272 12.01 -9.51 -0.19
CA LEU A 272 11.04 -10.63 -0.17
C LEU A 272 9.61 -10.16 0.12
N GLY A 273 9.45 -9.16 1.01
CA GLY A 273 8.15 -8.55 1.31
C GLY A 273 7.51 -7.87 0.08
N MET A 274 8.30 -7.13 -0.70
CA MET A 274 7.81 -6.51 -1.95
C MET A 274 7.41 -7.57 -2.99
N LEU A 275 8.21 -8.63 -3.13
CA LEU A 275 7.89 -9.76 -4.02
C LEU A 275 6.61 -10.49 -3.59
N TYR A 276 6.43 -10.70 -2.29
CA TYR A 276 5.20 -11.28 -1.75
C TYR A 276 3.98 -10.43 -2.15
N TYR A 277 4.01 -9.10 -1.96
CA TYR A 277 2.87 -8.26 -2.33
C TYR A 277 2.63 -8.21 -3.83
N ARG A 278 3.68 -8.28 -4.65
CA ARG A 278 3.52 -8.44 -6.10
C ARG A 278 2.82 -9.75 -6.47
N GLN A 279 3.16 -10.85 -5.78
CA GLN A 279 2.47 -12.13 -5.96
C GLN A 279 1.00 -12.06 -5.51
N ILE A 280 0.73 -11.43 -4.36
CA ILE A 280 -0.65 -11.22 -3.89
C ILE A 280 -1.46 -10.39 -4.87
N GLU A 281 -0.88 -9.34 -5.46
CA GLU A 281 -1.56 -8.52 -6.49
C GLU A 281 -2.03 -9.37 -7.68
N CYS A 282 -1.18 -10.26 -8.20
CA CYS A 282 -1.57 -11.21 -9.25
C CYS A 282 -2.71 -12.13 -8.80
N VAL A 283 -2.52 -12.80 -7.65
CA VAL A 283 -3.51 -13.76 -7.12
C VAL A 283 -4.88 -13.11 -6.92
N VAL A 284 -4.92 -11.92 -6.29
CA VAL A 284 -6.17 -11.20 -6.02
C VAL A 284 -6.80 -10.73 -7.32
N THR A 285 -6.00 -10.25 -8.28
CA THR A 285 -6.50 -9.83 -9.59
C THR A 285 -7.15 -10.98 -10.36
N ASP A 286 -6.55 -12.16 -10.33
CA ASP A 286 -7.12 -13.34 -10.98
C ASP A 286 -8.40 -13.80 -10.28
N LEU A 287 -8.43 -13.78 -8.95
CA LEU A 287 -9.65 -14.06 -8.17
C LEU A 287 -10.77 -13.08 -8.50
N HIS A 288 -10.50 -11.78 -8.58
CA HIS A 288 -11.46 -10.75 -8.97
C HIS A 288 -12.05 -11.00 -10.36
N LYS A 289 -11.20 -11.29 -11.36
CA LYS A 289 -11.65 -11.59 -12.74
C LYS A 289 -12.54 -12.82 -12.81
N SER A 290 -12.32 -13.79 -11.93
CA SER A 290 -13.11 -15.03 -11.87
C SER A 290 -14.39 -14.91 -11.05
N ASN A 291 -14.58 -13.82 -10.31
CA ASN A 291 -15.69 -13.66 -9.38
C ASN A 291 -16.75 -12.72 -9.97
N PRO A 292 -17.96 -13.21 -10.32
CA PRO A 292 -19.00 -12.40 -10.94
C PRO A 292 -19.55 -11.29 -10.02
N LEU A 293 -19.31 -11.38 -8.71
CA LEU A 293 -19.70 -10.34 -7.75
C LEU A 293 -18.69 -9.17 -7.68
N ILE A 294 -17.54 -9.28 -8.34
CA ILE A 294 -16.45 -8.29 -8.28
C ILE A 294 -16.20 -7.66 -9.67
N LEU A 295 -16.96 -8.03 -10.68
CA LEU A 295 -16.87 -7.47 -12.04
C LEU A 295 -17.49 -6.08 -12.15
#